data_AF-A0A061GSL0-F1
#
_entry.id   AF-A0A061GSL0-F1
#
_cell.length_a   1.000
_cell.length_b   1.000
_cell.length_c   1.000
_cell.angle_alpha   90.00
_cell.angle_beta   90.00
_cell.angle_gamma   90.00
#
_symmetry.space_group_name_H-M   'P 1'
#
loop_
_entity.id
_entity.type
_entity.pdbx_description
1 polymer ?
#
loop_
_entity_poly.entity_id
_entity_poly.type
_entity_poly.pdbx_seq_one_letter_code
_entity_poly.pdbx_strand_id
1 'polypeptide(L)'
;MGRIHGQQKDSLGILGQTYFPGFESALDICSLKDVFKAFSAKLWWQFHTCSNLWTQYMRAKYCNGQISHTIITKPHDSSTWKRIISGRDKTGQQIRWRIGKGELLLWHDAWLDDEPLVNSFPEFSHSMIKVNYFFCENEWDVDKLKSVLLAIIIDEILKVRISYTQEDLAYWALTFDGEFTIKSAWELLRQR
;
A
#
# COMPACT_ATOMS: atom_id res chain seq x y z
N MET A 1 -73.27 -31.87 -40.04
CA MET A 1 -72.63 -31.49 -41.33
C MET A 1 -71.61 -30.42 -41.00
N GLY A 2 -70.31 -30.48 -41.26
CA GLY A 2 -69.36 -31.45 -41.77
C GLY A 2 -67.98 -30.81 -41.53
N ARG A 3 -66.98 -31.60 -41.11
CA ARG A 3 -65.59 -31.15 -40.95
C ARG A 3 -65.01 -30.74 -42.30
N ILE A 4 -64.10 -29.75 -42.30
CA ILE A 4 -62.89 -29.82 -43.14
C ILE A 4 -61.70 -29.20 -42.41
N HIS A 5 -60.56 -29.86 -42.61
CA HIS A 5 -59.26 -29.70 -41.98
C HIS A 5 -58.37 -28.62 -42.63
N GLY A 6 -57.35 -28.20 -41.86
CA GLY A 6 -56.08 -27.59 -42.30
C GLY A 6 -55.47 -26.84 -41.10
N GLN A 7 -54.58 -27.41 -40.27
CA GLN A 7 -53.10 -27.51 -40.44
C GLN A 7 -52.48 -26.23 -41.03
N GLN A 8 -51.38 -25.63 -40.57
CA GLN A 8 -50.43 -25.83 -39.45
C GLN A 8 -49.49 -24.59 -39.46
N LYS A 9 -49.01 -24.16 -38.27
CA LYS A 9 -47.81 -23.33 -37.92
C LYS A 9 -47.32 -22.23 -38.87
N ASP A 10 -47.07 -21.03 -38.31
CA ASP A 10 -45.68 -20.53 -38.13
C ASP A 10 -45.62 -19.26 -37.25
N SER A 11 -45.03 -19.45 -36.06
CA SER A 11 -43.85 -18.78 -35.53
C SER A 11 -43.68 -17.24 -35.60
N LEU A 12 -43.47 -16.70 -34.39
CA LEU A 12 -42.54 -15.62 -33.98
C LEU A 12 -42.99 -14.15 -34.11
N GLY A 13 -43.00 -13.49 -32.95
CA GLY A 13 -43.09 -12.03 -32.88
C GLY A 13 -43.25 -11.40 -31.49
N ILE A 14 -42.82 -12.04 -30.40
CA ILE A 14 -42.66 -11.35 -29.11
C ILE A 14 -41.18 -11.04 -28.95
N LEU A 15 -40.77 -9.82 -29.32
CA LEU A 15 -39.51 -9.24 -28.87
C LEU A 15 -39.71 -8.81 -27.40
N GLY A 16 -39.58 -9.78 -26.51
CA GLY A 16 -39.24 -9.49 -25.12
C GLY A 16 -37.88 -8.81 -25.10
N GLN A 17 -37.79 -7.66 -24.44
CA GLN A 17 -36.51 -7.10 -24.00
C GLN A 17 -35.83 -8.11 -23.07
N THR A 18 -34.98 -8.96 -23.64
CA THR A 18 -33.97 -9.68 -22.87
C THR A 18 -32.84 -8.70 -22.60
N TYR A 19 -32.93 -8.00 -21.48
CA TYR A 19 -31.74 -7.58 -20.76
C TYR A 19 -30.91 -8.83 -20.53
N PHE A 20 -29.79 -8.95 -21.25
CA PHE A 20 -28.75 -9.93 -20.94
C PHE A 20 -27.80 -9.28 -19.93
N PRO A 21 -27.81 -9.66 -18.64
CA PRO A 21 -26.71 -9.36 -17.73
C PRO A 21 -25.64 -10.42 -18.00
N GLY A 22 -24.81 -10.20 -19.01
CA GLY A 22 -23.97 -11.28 -19.51
C GLY A 22 -23.01 -10.87 -20.60
N PHE A 23 -22.36 -9.71 -20.43
CA PHE A 23 -21.08 -9.43 -21.07
C PHE A 23 -20.01 -9.20 -20.00
N GLU A 24 -20.05 -9.99 -18.93
CA GLU A 24 -18.81 -10.49 -18.32
C GLU A 24 -18.21 -11.46 -19.34
N SER A 25 -17.58 -10.88 -20.36
CA SER A 25 -16.89 -11.60 -21.41
C SER A 25 -15.84 -12.49 -20.78
N ALA A 26 -15.77 -13.73 -21.26
CA ALA A 26 -14.81 -14.80 -20.97
C ALA A 26 -13.36 -14.46 -21.36
N LEU A 27 -12.94 -13.24 -21.05
CA LEU A 27 -11.65 -12.64 -21.26
C LEU A 27 -11.38 -11.89 -19.95
N ASP A 28 -10.51 -12.47 -19.14
CA ASP A 28 -9.94 -11.91 -17.90
C ASP A 28 -9.07 -10.68 -18.20
N ILE A 29 -9.65 -9.71 -18.92
CA ILE A 29 -9.04 -8.43 -19.21
C ILE A 29 -9.23 -7.64 -17.93
N CYS A 30 -8.17 -7.59 -17.14
CA CYS A 30 -8.02 -6.67 -16.02
C CYS A 30 -8.64 -5.33 -16.42
N SER A 31 -9.65 -4.85 -15.66
CA SER A 31 -10.20 -3.51 -15.93
C SER A 31 -9.02 -2.53 -15.99
N LEU A 32 -8.92 -1.75 -17.08
CA LEU A 32 -7.84 -0.77 -17.26
C LEU A 32 -7.70 0.14 -16.02
N LYS A 33 -8.82 0.40 -15.34
CA LYS A 33 -8.88 1.12 -14.07
C LYS A 33 -8.09 0.42 -12.97
N ASP A 34 -8.24 -0.89 -12.82
CA ASP A 34 -7.55 -1.66 -11.79
C ASP A 34 -6.06 -1.83 -12.11
N VAL A 35 -5.71 -1.98 -13.39
CA VAL A 35 -4.31 -1.93 -13.84
C VAL A 35 -3.70 -0.57 -13.49
N PHE A 36 -4.41 0.52 -13.75
CA PHE A 36 -3.94 1.87 -13.43
C PHE A 36 -3.73 2.06 -11.92
N LYS A 37 -4.61 1.52 -11.07
CA LYS A 37 -4.43 1.50 -9.61
C LYS A 37 -3.16 0.72 -9.21
N ALA A 38 -2.92 -0.46 -9.79
CA ALA A 38 -1.72 -1.26 -9.50
C ALA A 38 -0.42 -0.53 -9.87
N PHE A 39 -0.39 0.20 -10.99
CA PHE A 39 0.74 1.06 -11.31
C PHE A 39 0.88 2.26 -10.37
N SER A 40 -0.23 2.77 -9.83
CA SER A 40 -0.19 3.85 -8.82
C SER A 40 0.36 3.33 -7.49
N ALA A 41 0.03 2.10 -7.11
CA ALA A 41 0.67 1.39 -6.00
C ALA A 41 2.17 1.21 -6.22
N LYS A 42 2.61 0.83 -7.43
CA LYS A 42 4.04 0.75 -7.76
C LYS A 42 4.75 2.10 -7.61
N LEU A 43 4.11 3.19 -8.04
CA LEU A 43 4.66 4.53 -7.86
C LEU A 43 4.79 4.90 -6.39
N TRP A 44 3.80 4.56 -5.55
CA TRP A 44 3.88 4.75 -4.11
C TRP A 44 5.01 3.91 -3.48
N TRP A 45 5.09 2.62 -3.82
CA TRP A 45 6.16 1.73 -3.38
C TRP A 45 7.53 2.33 -3.70
N GLN A 46 7.79 2.68 -4.96
CA GLN A 46 9.06 3.28 -5.37
C GLN A 46 9.34 4.61 -4.67
N PHE A 47 8.32 5.46 -4.53
CA PHE A 47 8.45 6.73 -3.82
C PHE A 47 8.83 6.53 -2.35
N HIS A 48 8.25 5.54 -1.69
CA HIS A 48 8.45 5.30 -0.27
C HIS A 48 9.79 4.62 -0.01
N THR A 49 10.11 3.54 -0.75
CA THR A 49 11.21 2.62 -0.44
C THR A 49 12.53 2.93 -1.14
N CYS A 50 12.52 3.63 -2.28
CA CYS A 50 13.75 3.92 -3.03
C CYS A 50 14.36 5.28 -2.67
N SER A 51 15.68 5.40 -2.79
CA SER A 51 16.45 6.62 -2.48
C SER A 51 17.16 7.21 -3.72
N ASN A 52 16.50 7.23 -4.87
CA ASN A 52 17.04 7.81 -6.11
C ASN A 52 16.74 9.32 -6.27
N LEU A 53 17.39 9.99 -7.22
CA LEU A 53 17.24 11.44 -7.47
C LEU A 53 15.78 11.88 -7.61
N TRP A 54 14.95 11.10 -8.31
CA TRP A 54 13.53 11.40 -8.47
C TRP A 54 12.79 11.36 -7.14
N THR A 55 12.98 10.31 -6.32
CA THR A 55 12.35 10.24 -4.98
C THR A 55 12.80 11.37 -4.08
N GLN A 56 14.09 11.73 -4.10
CA GLN A 56 14.64 12.82 -3.30
C GLN A 56 14.03 14.16 -3.69
N TYR A 57 13.94 14.45 -4.99
CA TYR A 57 13.24 15.64 -5.50
C TYR A 57 11.78 15.67 -5.06
N MET A 58 11.05 14.55 -5.18
CA MET A 58 9.64 14.48 -4.81
C MET A 58 9.44 14.71 -3.30
N ARG A 59 10.29 14.12 -2.44
CA ARG A 59 10.26 14.35 -0.99
C ARG A 59 10.58 15.81 -0.65
N ALA A 60 11.60 16.41 -1.26
CA ALA A 60 11.95 17.81 -1.03
C ALA A 60 10.82 18.77 -1.44
N LYS A 61 10.16 18.50 -2.58
CA LYS A 61 9.08 19.34 -3.10
C LYS A 61 7.78 19.22 -2.31
N TYR A 62 7.38 18.00 -1.95
CA TYR A 62 6.02 17.75 -1.43
C TYR A 62 5.98 17.38 0.05
N CYS A 63 7.05 16.82 0.62
CA CYS A 63 7.02 16.39 2.01
C CYS A 63 7.47 17.47 2.99
N ASN A 64 8.38 18.39 2.64
CA ASN A 64 8.79 19.55 3.47
C ASN A 64 8.77 19.32 5.01
N GLY A 65 9.39 18.24 5.50
CA GLY A 65 9.40 17.92 6.93
C GLY A 65 8.08 17.38 7.49
N GLN A 66 7.21 16.81 6.66
CA GLN A 66 5.98 16.13 7.04
C GLN A 66 6.13 14.63 6.79
N ILE A 67 5.38 13.85 7.57
CA ILE A 67 5.29 12.40 7.41
C ILE A 67 4.59 12.10 6.08
N SER A 68 5.24 11.34 5.20
CA SER A 68 4.74 11.02 3.86
C SER A 68 3.33 10.40 3.89
N HIS A 69 3.02 9.64 4.93
CA HIS A 69 1.73 8.98 5.13
C HIS A 69 0.57 9.95 5.41
N THR A 70 0.84 11.17 5.89
CA THR A 70 -0.20 12.12 6.33
C THR A 70 -0.49 13.22 5.29
N ILE A 71 0.30 13.31 4.22
CA ILE A 71 0.18 14.42 3.25
C ILE A 71 -1.12 14.31 2.44
N ILE A 72 -1.83 15.42 2.30
CA ILE A 72 -3.02 15.54 1.48
C ILE A 72 -2.67 16.34 0.22
N THR A 73 -3.15 15.88 -0.94
CA THR A 73 -2.90 16.53 -2.23
C THR A 73 -3.63 17.87 -2.33
N LYS A 74 -2.97 18.87 -2.92
CA LYS A 74 -3.52 20.19 -3.20
C LYS A 74 -4.06 20.28 -4.63
N PRO A 75 -5.00 21.20 -4.93
CA PRO A 75 -5.55 21.37 -6.28
C PRO A 75 -4.50 21.66 -7.35
N HIS A 76 -3.44 22.41 -7.01
CA HIS A 76 -2.36 22.79 -7.93
C HIS A 76 -1.19 21.79 -7.96
N ASP A 77 -1.26 20.69 -7.21
CA ASP A 77 -0.21 19.67 -7.26
C ASP A 77 -0.18 18.97 -8.63
N SER A 78 1.02 18.50 -9.00
CA SER A 78 1.19 17.76 -10.26
C SER A 78 0.33 16.51 -10.29
N SER A 79 -0.11 16.13 -11.50
CA SER A 79 -0.86 14.89 -11.73
C SER A 79 -0.10 13.66 -11.23
N THR A 80 1.22 13.64 -11.42
CA THR A 80 2.10 12.59 -10.91
C THR A 80 2.06 12.49 -9.38
N TRP A 81 2.10 13.61 -8.65
CA TRP A 81 2.02 13.58 -7.18
C TRP A 81 0.68 13.07 -6.70
N LYS A 82 -0.41 13.58 -7.28
CA LYS A 82 -1.76 13.09 -6.99
C LYS A 82 -1.90 11.59 -7.21
N ARG A 83 -1.29 11.08 -8.29
CA ARG A 83 -1.27 9.65 -8.59
C ARG A 83 -0.47 8.84 -7.57
N ILE A 84 0.70 9.33 -7.13
CA ILE A 84 1.49 8.68 -6.06
C ILE A 84 0.65 8.57 -4.79
N ILE A 85 0.04 9.67 -4.35
CA ILE A 85 -0.81 9.67 -3.14
C ILE A 85 -2.03 8.77 -3.31
N SER A 86 -2.63 8.70 -4.50
CA SER A 86 -3.76 7.78 -4.74
C SER A 86 -3.41 6.30 -4.57
N GLY A 87 -2.13 5.94 -4.71
CA GLY A 87 -1.64 4.58 -4.47
C GLY A 87 -1.30 4.30 -3.01
N ARG A 88 -1.34 5.29 -2.12
CA ARG A 88 -0.79 5.19 -0.76
C ARG A 88 -1.49 4.19 0.12
N ASP A 89 -2.79 4.34 0.35
CA ASP A 89 -3.42 3.81 1.57
C ASP A 89 -3.35 2.27 1.65
N LYS A 90 -3.96 1.57 0.69
CA LYS A 90 -3.91 0.09 0.64
C LYS A 90 -2.50 -0.45 0.43
N THR A 91 -1.65 0.25 -0.32
CA THR A 91 -0.29 -0.21 -0.62
C THR A 91 0.62 -0.08 0.60
N GLY A 92 0.54 1.05 1.31
CA GLY A 92 1.34 1.33 2.51
C GLY A 92 1.13 0.31 3.61
N GLN A 93 -0.10 -0.20 3.75
CA GLN A 93 -0.43 -1.29 4.67
C GLN A 93 0.28 -2.61 4.37
N GLN A 94 0.88 -2.76 3.19
CA GLN A 94 1.59 -3.97 2.76
C GLN A 94 3.11 -3.76 2.66
N ILE A 95 3.60 -2.57 3.04
CA ILE A 95 5.04 -2.28 3.15
C ILE A 95 5.47 -2.62 4.57
N ARG A 96 6.53 -3.42 4.69
CA ARG A 96 7.19 -3.74 5.95
C ARG A 96 8.67 -3.45 5.84
N TRP A 97 9.34 -3.32 6.97
CA TRP A 97 10.74 -2.97 7.02
C TRP A 97 11.55 -3.89 7.91
N ARG A 98 12.75 -4.22 7.47
CA ARG A 98 13.82 -4.75 8.31
C ARG A 98 14.79 -3.62 8.62
N ILE A 99 15.12 -3.46 9.90
CA ILE A 99 16.02 -2.41 10.35
C ILE A 99 17.46 -2.72 9.95
N GLY A 100 18.10 -1.73 9.34
CA GLY A 100 19.55 -1.61 9.19
C GLY A 100 20.02 -0.36 9.95
N LYS A 101 20.28 0.72 9.21
CA LYS A 101 20.70 2.04 9.71
C LYS A 101 19.65 2.78 10.54
N GLY A 102 18.39 2.35 10.52
CA GLY A 102 17.33 2.90 11.36
C GLY A 102 16.87 4.31 10.96
N GLU A 103 16.94 4.65 9.68
CA GLU A 103 16.43 5.92 9.12
C GLU A 103 14.89 5.97 9.04
N LEU A 104 14.24 4.87 9.42
CA LEU A 104 12.80 4.70 9.52
C LEU A 104 12.19 5.56 10.63
N LEU A 105 10.94 5.98 10.44
CA LEU A 105 10.14 6.67 11.44
C LEU A 105 9.60 5.66 12.45
N LEU A 106 9.95 5.84 13.73
CA LEU A 106 9.63 4.92 14.82
C LEU A 106 8.14 4.52 14.83
N TRP A 107 7.27 5.51 14.67
CA TRP A 107 5.83 5.35 14.82
C TRP A 107 5.09 5.04 13.51
N HIS A 108 5.67 5.40 12.36
CA HIS A 108 4.95 5.45 11.08
C HIS A 108 5.35 4.34 10.11
N ASP A 109 6.54 3.76 10.26
CA ASP A 109 6.98 2.62 9.45
C ASP A 109 6.69 1.30 10.18
N ALA A 110 6.21 0.29 9.46
CA ALA A 110 5.93 -1.04 10.01
C ALA A 110 7.21 -1.88 10.06
N TRP A 111 8.02 -1.68 11.11
CA TRP A 111 9.31 -2.36 11.30
C TRP A 111 9.34 -3.33 12.48
N LEU A 112 8.46 -3.15 13.48
CA LEU A 112 8.41 -4.00 14.67
C LEU A 112 7.40 -5.14 14.52
N ASP A 113 6.24 -4.83 13.94
CA ASP A 113 5.13 -5.75 13.73
C ASP A 113 4.49 -5.47 12.35
N ASP A 114 3.37 -6.13 12.08
CA ASP A 114 2.62 -5.99 10.85
C ASP A 114 2.01 -4.59 10.65
N GLU A 115 1.86 -3.80 11.69
CA GLU A 115 1.34 -2.45 11.57
C GLU A 115 2.27 -1.40 12.20
N PRO A 116 2.25 -0.15 11.68
CA PRO A 116 2.94 0.96 12.34
C PRO A 116 2.44 1.16 13.77
N LEU A 117 3.37 1.46 14.70
CA LEU A 117 3.05 1.67 16.11
C LEU A 117 2.02 2.79 16.35
N VAL A 118 1.98 3.81 15.48
CA VAL A 118 1.02 4.93 15.59
C VAL A 118 -0.44 4.46 15.59
N ASN A 119 -0.76 3.29 15.02
CA ASN A 119 -2.12 2.75 15.04
C ASN A 119 -2.58 2.41 16.48
N SER A 120 -1.67 1.91 17.30
CA SER A 120 -1.91 1.60 18.72
C SER A 120 -1.64 2.80 19.63
N PHE A 121 -0.85 3.77 19.17
CA PHE A 121 -0.42 4.96 19.92
C PHE A 121 -0.67 6.25 19.12
N PRO A 122 -1.95 6.65 18.92
CA PRO A 122 -2.32 7.77 18.08
C PRO A 122 -1.81 9.14 18.58
N GLU A 123 -1.44 9.25 19.85
CA GLU A 123 -0.82 10.44 20.45
C GLU A 123 0.53 10.80 19.79
N PHE A 124 1.20 9.85 19.15
CA PHE A 124 2.45 10.07 18.43
C PHE A 124 2.28 10.32 16.93
N SER A 125 1.06 10.64 16.47
CA SER A 125 0.74 10.85 15.05
C SER A 125 1.50 11.98 14.34
N HIS A 126 2.13 12.87 15.11
CA HIS A 126 3.00 13.94 14.61
C HIS A 126 4.49 13.70 14.87
N SER A 127 4.85 12.56 15.45
CA SER A 127 6.22 12.26 15.83
C SER A 127 7.07 11.88 14.63
N MET A 128 8.21 12.56 14.47
CA MET A 128 9.18 12.27 13.41
C MET A 128 10.45 11.61 13.94
N ILE A 129 10.39 11.07 15.16
CA ILE A 129 11.54 10.38 15.77
C ILE A 129 11.91 9.18 14.89
N LYS A 130 13.20 9.10 14.54
CA LYS A 130 13.77 7.97 13.81
C LYS A 130 14.16 6.84 14.75
N VAL A 131 14.15 5.62 14.25
CA VAL A 131 14.58 4.43 15.02
C VAL A 131 16.02 4.59 15.51
N ASN A 132 16.91 5.12 14.68
CA ASN A 132 18.32 5.31 15.02
C ASN A 132 18.61 6.44 16.03
N TYR A 133 17.58 7.10 16.55
CA TYR A 133 17.73 7.91 17.75
C TYR A 133 18.03 7.04 18.99
N PHE A 134 17.50 5.82 19.02
CA PHE A 134 17.60 4.86 20.12
C PHE A 134 18.80 3.92 20.00
N PHE A 135 19.81 4.36 19.28
CA PHE A 135 20.98 3.58 18.89
C PHE A 135 22.18 4.06 19.70
N CYS A 136 22.98 3.13 20.21
CA CYS A 136 24.27 3.38 20.85
C CYS A 136 25.29 2.39 20.27
N GLU A 137 26.25 2.91 19.49
CA GLU A 137 27.25 2.13 18.76
C GLU A 137 26.70 1.10 17.76
N ASN A 138 26.39 -0.13 18.20
CA ASN A 138 25.75 -1.19 17.42
C ASN A 138 24.64 -1.90 18.20
N GLU A 139 24.15 -1.28 19.27
CA GLU A 139 23.12 -1.83 20.16
C GLU A 139 22.03 -0.79 20.44
N TRP A 140 20.92 -1.28 21.02
CA TRP A 140 19.84 -0.43 21.46
C TRP A 140 20.23 0.33 22.73
N ASP A 141 20.01 1.64 22.72
CA ASP A 141 20.11 2.50 23.89
C ASP A 141 18.87 2.31 24.77
N VAL A 142 18.97 1.37 25.70
CA VAL A 142 17.86 0.96 26.58
C VAL A 142 17.36 2.13 27.44
N ASP A 143 18.24 3.03 27.86
CA ASP A 143 17.88 4.17 28.70
C ASP A 143 17.07 5.20 27.91
N LYS A 144 17.46 5.48 26.65
CA LYS A 144 16.62 6.29 25.75
C LYS A 144 15.27 5.61 25.49
N LEU A 145 15.24 4.31 25.24
CA LEU A 145 14.00 3.58 25.00
C LEU A 145 13.04 3.71 26.19
N LYS A 146 13.52 3.50 27.43
CA LYS A 146 12.73 3.64 28.67
C LYS A 146 12.20 5.05 28.90
N SER A 147 12.86 6.08 28.36
CA SER A 147 12.40 7.47 28.47
C SER A 147 11.22 7.82 27.56
N VAL A 148 10.98 7.02 26.52
CA VAL A 148 9.97 7.31 25.48
C VAL A 148 8.89 6.22 25.38
N LEU A 149 9.24 4.96 25.62
CA LEU A 149 8.41 3.79 25.31
C LEU A 149 7.99 3.03 26.56
N LEU A 150 6.84 2.34 26.45
CA LEU A 150 6.36 1.41 27.46
C LEU A 150 7.20 0.14 27.48
N ALA A 151 7.40 -0.44 28.67
CA ALA A 151 8.22 -1.64 28.87
C ALA A 151 7.86 -2.80 27.92
N ILE A 152 6.56 -3.02 27.68
CA ILE A 152 6.07 -4.09 26.78
C ILE A 152 6.58 -3.93 25.34
N ILE A 153 6.70 -2.69 24.84
CA ILE A 153 7.21 -2.41 23.50
C ILE A 153 8.72 -2.61 23.47
N ILE A 154 9.40 -2.18 24.54
CA ILE A 154 10.86 -2.29 24.68
C ILE A 154 11.28 -3.76 24.60
N ASP A 155 10.57 -4.66 25.28
CA ASP A 155 10.88 -6.09 25.25
C ASP A 155 10.80 -6.68 23.84
N GLU A 156 9.89 -6.21 22.98
CA GLU A 156 9.84 -6.61 21.57
C GLU A 156 10.96 -5.97 20.74
N ILE A 157 11.24 -4.68 20.96
CA ILE A 157 12.31 -3.95 20.24
C ILE A 157 13.68 -4.61 20.49
N LEU A 158 13.96 -5.03 21.72
CA LEU A 158 15.23 -5.66 22.08
C LEU A 158 15.46 -7.01 21.40
N LYS A 159 14.41 -7.65 20.85
CA LYS A 159 14.55 -8.87 20.04
C LYS A 159 15.01 -8.57 18.62
N VAL A 160 14.86 -7.33 18.15
CA VAL A 160 15.24 -6.92 16.79
C VAL A 160 16.74 -6.70 16.72
N ARG A 161 17.39 -7.38 15.77
CA ARG A 161 18.80 -7.17 15.47
C ARG A 161 18.97 -5.92 14.60
N ILE A 162 19.93 -5.08 14.96
CA ILE A 162 20.28 -3.86 14.22
C ILE A 162 21.67 -3.97 13.61
N SER A 163 21.93 -3.23 12.54
CA SER A 163 23.23 -3.21 11.88
C SER A 163 23.47 -1.89 11.15
N TYR A 164 24.50 -1.15 11.57
CA TYR A 164 24.79 0.18 11.03
C TYR A 164 25.45 0.13 9.63
N THR A 165 25.88 -1.05 9.21
CA THR A 165 26.49 -1.27 7.89
C THR A 165 25.46 -1.59 6.81
N GLN A 166 24.24 -1.97 7.20
CA GLN A 166 23.16 -2.34 6.29
C GLN A 166 22.16 -1.20 6.15
N GLU A 167 21.64 -0.99 4.93
CA GLU A 167 20.51 -0.08 4.72
C GLU A 167 19.22 -0.71 5.26
N ASP A 168 18.25 0.13 5.64
CA ASP A 168 16.91 -0.34 5.94
C ASP A 168 16.30 -0.98 4.69
N LEU A 169 15.71 -2.17 4.85
CA LEU A 169 15.20 -2.95 3.73
C LEU A 169 13.68 -3.05 3.79
N ALA A 170 13.01 -2.43 2.83
CA ALA A 170 11.58 -2.62 2.64
C ALA A 170 11.30 -3.97 1.98
N TYR A 171 10.23 -4.64 2.42
CA TYR A 171 9.71 -5.83 1.76
C TYR A 171 8.19 -5.77 1.64
N TRP A 172 7.68 -6.41 0.59
CA TRP A 172 6.28 -6.46 0.23
C TRP A 172 5.60 -7.65 0.89
N ALA A 173 4.65 -7.39 1.80
CA ALA A 173 4.04 -8.43 2.63
C ALA A 173 3.23 -9.48 1.85
N LEU A 174 2.81 -9.17 0.62
CA LEU A 174 2.00 -10.07 -0.20
C LEU A 174 2.81 -11.10 -1.00
N THR A 175 4.13 -11.05 -0.94
CA THR A 175 5.00 -11.97 -1.67
C THR A 175 5.99 -12.63 -0.72
N PHE A 176 6.27 -13.91 -0.96
CA PHE A 176 7.16 -14.69 -0.09
C PHE A 176 8.62 -14.21 -0.15
N ASP A 177 9.06 -13.74 -1.31
CA ASP A 177 10.39 -13.17 -1.52
C ASP A 177 10.49 -11.71 -1.07
N GLY A 178 9.37 -11.09 -0.70
CA GLY A 178 9.32 -9.68 -0.31
C GLY A 178 9.41 -8.71 -1.49
N GLU A 179 9.40 -9.19 -2.73
CA GLU A 179 9.50 -8.33 -3.90
C GLU A 179 8.15 -7.77 -4.32
N PHE A 180 8.10 -6.47 -4.62
CA PHE A 180 6.89 -5.85 -5.13
C PHE A 180 6.61 -6.35 -6.55
N THR A 181 5.39 -6.84 -6.79
CA THR A 181 4.93 -7.17 -8.16
C THR A 181 3.64 -6.43 -8.50
N ILE A 182 3.50 -6.05 -9.77
CA ILE A 182 2.25 -5.46 -10.27
C ILE A 182 1.10 -6.45 -10.11
N LYS A 183 1.36 -7.76 -10.24
CA LYS A 183 0.35 -8.80 -10.08
C LYS A 183 -0.24 -8.82 -8.67
N SER A 184 0.60 -8.93 -7.63
CA SER A 184 0.10 -8.95 -6.25
C SER A 184 -0.54 -7.63 -5.83
N ALA A 185 -0.04 -6.49 -6.31
CA ALA A 185 -0.69 -5.19 -6.11
C ALA A 185 -2.05 -5.10 -6.81
N TRP A 186 -2.18 -5.65 -8.03
CA TRP A 186 -3.46 -5.70 -8.73
C TRP A 186 -4.46 -6.59 -8.01
N GLU A 187 -4.03 -7.76 -7.52
CA GLU A 187 -4.85 -8.68 -6.73
C GLU A 187 -5.36 -8.04 -5.43
N LEU A 188 -4.53 -7.25 -4.74
CA LEU A 188 -4.92 -6.46 -3.58
C LEU A 188 -6.00 -5.40 -3.91
N LEU A 189 -5.88 -4.75 -5.07
CA LEU A 189 -6.69 -3.57 -5.41
C LEU A 189 -7.99 -3.90 -6.16
N ARG A 190 -8.09 -5.10 -6.74
CA ARG A 190 -9.30 -5.59 -7.44
C ARG A 190 -10.36 -6.15 -6.49
N GLN A 191 -9.99 -6.52 -5.27
CA GLN A 191 -10.94 -7.04 -4.29
C GLN A 191 -11.99 -5.97 -3.97
N ARG A 192 -13.24 -6.29 -4.34
CA ARG A 192 -14.45 -5.46 -4.27
C ARG A 192 -15.03 -5.50 -2.86
#